data_AF-A0A5S9RBC9-F1
#
_entry.id   AF-A0A5S9RBC9-F1
#
_cell.length_a   1.000
_cell.length_b   1.000
_cell.length_c   1.000
_cell.angle_alpha   90.00
_cell.angle_beta   90.00
_cell.angle_gamma   90.00
#
_symmetry.space_group_name_H-M   'P 1'
#
loop_
_entity.id
_entity.type
_entity.pdbx_description
1 polymer ?
#
loop_
_entity_poly.entity_id
_entity_poly.type
_entity_poly.pdbx_seq_one_letter_code
_entity_poly.pdbx_strand_id
1 'polypeptide(L)'
;MNSTEPQRSARVRWIWIASAAVATVAAILVVMWLIPEPASAEREADCAVVEGAARQWQAAAESLTPTQGATLPSDPQSIVEQYTEMAMLVHTAADSVSTPEIEQHLTDWADAADRLAMSERVDASSPEPPETIEEMLEIARPIDEAAGALGELCPNMPSAQQ
;
A
#
# COMPACT_ATOMS: atom_id res chain seq x y z
N MET A 1 54.37 55.98 17.67
CA MET A 1 53.78 54.87 18.45
C MET A 1 52.48 54.48 17.75
N ASN A 2 52.45 53.31 17.11
CA ASN A 2 51.34 52.89 16.26
C ASN A 2 50.64 51.69 16.94
N SER A 3 49.49 51.93 17.58
CA SER A 3 48.72 50.90 18.29
C SER A 3 47.56 50.42 17.41
N THR A 4 47.83 49.58 16.41
CA THR A 4 46.79 49.01 15.54
C THR A 4 46.80 47.48 15.44
N GLU A 5 47.76 46.79 16.04
CA GLU A 5 47.93 45.34 15.88
C GLU A 5 46.95 44.41 16.65
N PRO A 6 46.48 44.69 17.88
CA PRO A 6 45.63 43.72 18.58
C PRO A 6 44.19 43.66 18.01
N GLN A 7 43.72 44.75 17.40
CA GLN A 7 42.34 44.88 16.95
C GLN A 7 42.05 44.10 15.65
N ARG A 8 43.06 43.90 14.79
CA ARG A 8 42.93 43.16 13.52
C ARG A 8 42.83 41.65 13.75
N SER A 9 43.62 41.13 14.69
CA SER A 9 43.63 39.72 15.08
C SER A 9 42.28 39.28 15.68
N ALA A 10 41.71 40.10 16.58
CA ALA A 10 40.43 39.79 17.22
C ALA A 10 39.26 39.76 16.22
N ARG A 11 39.25 40.66 15.23
CA ARG A 11 38.22 40.67 14.17
C ARG A 11 38.31 39.46 13.25
N VAL A 12 39.53 39.06 12.85
CA VAL A 12 39.74 37.86 12.03
C VAL A 12 39.29 36.61 12.77
N ARG A 13 39.62 36.48 14.07
CA ARG A 13 39.16 35.36 14.91
C ARG A 13 37.65 35.30 15.03
N TRP A 14 36.98 36.45 15.17
CA TRP A 14 35.52 36.53 15.24
C TRP A 14 34.84 36.11 13.93
N ILE A 15 35.42 36.49 12.78
CA ILE A 15 34.91 36.09 11.46
C ILE A 15 34.98 34.57 11.30
N TRP A 16 36.09 33.93 11.70
CA TRP A 16 36.24 32.48 11.63
C TRP A 16 35.24 31.72 12.53
N ILE A 17 34.98 32.24 13.73
CA ILE A 17 34.00 31.65 14.64
C ILE A 17 32.58 31.78 14.07
N ALA A 18 32.23 32.96 13.55
CA ALA A 18 30.93 33.18 12.93
C ALA A 18 30.72 32.29 11.69
N SER A 19 31.74 32.13 10.84
CA SER A 19 31.66 31.24 9.67
C SER A 19 31.52 29.78 10.08
N ALA A 20 32.24 29.34 11.12
CA ALA A 20 32.15 27.97 11.61
C ALA A 20 30.75 27.66 12.17
N ALA A 21 30.15 28.61 12.89
CA ALA A 21 28.80 28.49 13.43
C ALA A 21 27.74 28.43 12.31
N VAL A 22 27.86 29.29 11.29
CA VAL A 22 26.95 29.26 10.13
C VAL A 22 27.08 27.94 9.36
N ALA A 23 28.30 27.43 9.18
CA ALA A 23 28.53 26.15 8.51
C ALA A 23 27.92 24.97 9.28
N THR A 24 27.99 24.97 10.61
CA THR A 24 27.37 23.92 11.43
C THR A 24 25.84 23.98 11.36
N VAL A 25 25.24 25.17 11.44
CA VAL A 25 23.78 25.33 11.32
C VAL A 25 23.30 24.89 9.94
N ALA A 26 24.00 25.26 8.87
CA ALA A 26 23.67 24.83 7.51
C ALA A 26 23.77 23.30 7.36
N ALA A 27 24.81 22.66 7.92
CA ALA A 27 24.95 21.21 7.89
C ALA A 27 23.83 20.50 8.65
N ILE A 28 23.42 21.02 9.82
CA ILE A 28 22.31 20.46 10.61
C ILE A 28 20.99 20.55 9.83
N LEU A 29 20.72 21.68 9.18
CA LEU A 29 19.52 21.85 8.37
C LEU A 29 19.50 20.89 7.17
N VAL A 30 20.64 20.68 6.50
CA VAL A 30 20.76 19.72 5.39
C VAL A 30 20.55 18.29 5.87
N VAL A 31 21.13 17.92 7.02
CA VAL A 31 20.96 16.58 7.60
C VAL A 31 19.51 16.34 8.03
N MET A 32 18.85 17.37 8.58
CA MET A 32 17.45 17.28 9.01
C MET A 32 16.49 17.05 7.83
N TRP A 33 16.82 17.57 6.63
CA TRP A 33 16.09 17.31 5.38
C TRP A 33 16.32 15.90 4.80
N LEU A 34 17.35 15.19 5.25
CA LEU A 34 17.66 13.82 4.80
C LEU A 34 17.04 12.74 5.69
N ILE A 35 16.37 13.12 6.79
CA ILE A 35 15.67 12.18 7.65
C ILE A 35 14.33 11.87 6.96
N PRO A 36 14.08 10.61 6.54
CA PRO A 36 12.76 10.24 6.05
C PRO A 36 11.74 10.50 7.16
N GLU A 37 10.65 11.18 6.81
CA GLU A 37 9.58 11.47 7.75
C GLU A 37 9.08 10.14 8.34
N PRO A 38 9.00 10.00 9.68
CA PRO A 38 8.37 8.84 10.27
C PRO A 38 6.94 8.75 9.76
N ALA A 39 6.45 7.52 9.50
CA ALA A 39 5.06 7.31 9.12
C ALA A 39 4.15 8.09 10.07
N SER A 40 3.29 8.95 9.51
CA SER A 40 2.34 9.71 10.32
C SER A 40 1.42 8.74 11.07
N ALA A 41 0.92 9.14 12.24
CA ALA A 41 -0.07 8.35 12.98
C ALA A 41 -1.32 8.04 12.14
N GLU A 42 -1.61 8.90 11.16
CA GLU A 42 -2.65 8.74 10.14
C GLU A 42 -2.35 7.55 9.22
N ARG A 43 -1.11 7.46 8.71
CA ARG A 43 -0.66 6.31 7.91
C ARG A 43 -0.65 5.00 8.68
N GLU A 44 -0.30 5.01 9.96
CA GLU A 44 -0.40 3.82 10.82
C GLU A 44 -1.85 3.36 10.98
N ALA A 45 -2.79 4.29 11.16
CA ALA A 45 -4.21 3.98 11.25
C ALA A 45 -4.76 3.42 9.93
N ASP A 46 -4.39 4.03 8.80
CA ASP A 46 -4.77 3.53 7.47
C ASP A 46 -4.20 2.12 7.21
N CYS A 47 -2.96 1.85 7.63
CA CYS A 47 -2.41 0.50 7.52
C CYS A 47 -3.13 -0.53 8.39
N ALA A 48 -3.68 -0.15 9.55
CA ALA A 48 -4.53 -1.06 10.33
C ALA A 48 -5.84 -1.41 9.60
N VAL A 49 -6.39 -0.49 8.81
CA VAL A 49 -7.53 -0.75 7.93
C VAL A 49 -7.14 -1.74 6.83
N VAL A 50 -6.01 -1.52 6.15
CA VAL A 50 -5.48 -2.42 5.11
C VAL A 50 -5.27 -3.84 5.67
N GLU A 51 -4.66 -3.95 6.84
CA GLU A 51 -4.45 -5.24 7.52
C GLU A 51 -5.79 -5.94 7.81
N GLY A 52 -6.79 -5.21 8.29
CA GLY A 52 -8.12 -5.73 8.57
C GLY A 52 -8.86 -6.19 7.31
N ALA A 53 -8.76 -5.42 6.22
CA ALA A 53 -9.34 -5.76 4.92
C ALA A 53 -8.69 -7.02 4.35
N ALA A 54 -7.34 -7.08 4.36
CA ALA A 54 -6.59 -8.22 3.85
C ALA A 54 -6.89 -9.53 4.58
N ARG A 55 -7.05 -9.50 5.92
CA ARG A 55 -7.45 -10.70 6.69
C ARG A 55 -8.85 -11.17 6.34
N GLN A 56 -9.79 -10.25 6.17
CA GLN A 56 -11.17 -10.61 5.81
C GLN A 56 -11.23 -11.17 4.38
N TRP A 57 -10.48 -10.57 3.45
CA TRP A 57 -10.32 -11.09 2.10
C TRP A 57 -9.76 -12.52 2.11
N GLN A 58 -8.69 -12.78 2.86
CA GLN A 58 -8.11 -14.13 2.98
C GLN A 58 -9.11 -15.14 3.53
N ALA A 59 -9.82 -14.80 4.60
CA ALA A 59 -10.85 -15.67 5.18
C ALA A 59 -11.97 -15.99 4.18
N ALA A 60 -12.38 -15.01 3.37
CA ALA A 60 -13.37 -15.21 2.31
C ALA A 60 -12.81 -16.07 1.16
N ALA A 61 -11.57 -15.84 0.73
CA ALA A 61 -10.90 -16.62 -0.31
C ALA A 61 -10.70 -18.10 0.10
N GLU A 62 -10.36 -18.36 1.37
CA GLU A 62 -10.30 -19.73 1.91
C GLU A 62 -11.64 -20.45 1.83
N SER A 63 -12.76 -19.73 1.98
CA SER A 63 -14.10 -20.31 1.86
C SER A 63 -14.48 -20.68 0.41
N LEU A 64 -13.84 -20.03 -0.57
CA LEU A 64 -14.01 -20.28 -2.00
C LEU A 64 -13.07 -21.37 -2.52
N THR A 65 -11.96 -21.64 -1.83
CA THR A 65 -10.99 -22.65 -2.23
C THR A 65 -11.46 -24.03 -1.76
N PRO A 66 -11.83 -24.96 -2.67
CA PRO A 66 -12.28 -26.28 -2.25
C PRO A 66 -11.12 -27.03 -1.57
N THR A 67 -11.33 -27.45 -0.32
CA THR A 67 -10.48 -28.48 0.31
C THR A 67 -10.53 -29.75 -0.54
N GLN A 68 -9.42 -30.46 -0.73
CA GLN A 68 -9.38 -31.66 -1.59
C GLN A 68 -10.55 -32.60 -1.30
N GLY A 69 -11.43 -32.79 -2.29
CA GLY A 69 -12.64 -33.62 -2.19
C GLY A 69 -13.95 -32.86 -1.88
N ALA A 70 -13.91 -31.56 -1.63
CA ALA A 70 -15.08 -30.69 -1.54
C ALA A 70 -15.56 -30.29 -2.93
N THR A 71 -16.88 -30.37 -3.15
CA THR A 71 -17.52 -29.83 -4.35
C THR A 71 -17.57 -28.31 -4.20
N LEU A 72 -17.15 -27.56 -5.23
CA LEU A 72 -17.41 -26.12 -5.30
C LEU A 72 -18.90 -25.83 -4.98
N PRO A 73 -19.22 -24.61 -4.49
CA PRO A 73 -20.60 -24.16 -4.41
C PRO A 73 -21.31 -24.50 -5.72
N SER A 74 -22.40 -25.24 -5.63
CA SER A 74 -23.07 -25.84 -6.79
C SER A 74 -23.73 -24.80 -7.70
N ASP A 75 -23.82 -23.56 -7.21
CA ASP A 75 -24.47 -22.45 -7.87
C ASP A 75 -23.43 -21.37 -8.24
N PRO A 76 -23.15 -21.17 -9.54
CA PRO A 76 -22.27 -20.11 -10.02
C PRO A 76 -22.68 -18.71 -9.54
N GLN A 77 -23.97 -18.45 -9.26
CA GLN A 77 -24.40 -17.17 -8.70
C GLN A 77 -23.85 -16.92 -7.29
N SER A 78 -23.71 -17.97 -6.49
CA SER A 78 -23.16 -17.83 -5.12
C SER A 78 -21.68 -17.43 -5.13
N ILE A 79 -20.90 -17.90 -6.10
CA ILE A 79 -19.49 -17.51 -6.27
C ILE A 79 -19.39 -16.04 -6.68
N VAL A 80 -20.24 -15.61 -7.63
CA VAL A 80 -20.34 -14.22 -8.07
C VAL A 80 -20.73 -13.27 -6.94
N GLU A 81 -21.74 -13.63 -6.14
CA GLU A 81 -22.16 -12.85 -4.98
C GLU A 81 -21.01 -12.71 -3.98
N GLN A 82 -20.30 -13.80 -3.72
CA GLN A 82 -19.19 -13.81 -2.78
C GLN A 82 -18.01 -12.94 -3.23
N TYR A 83 -17.63 -12.97 -4.51
CA TYR A 83 -16.62 -12.03 -5.05
C TYR A 83 -17.10 -10.57 -5.03
N THR A 84 -18.39 -10.32 -5.28
CA THR A 84 -18.97 -8.96 -5.20
C THR A 84 -18.92 -8.43 -3.76
N GLU A 85 -19.21 -9.27 -2.77
CA GLU A 85 -19.09 -8.91 -1.35
C GLU A 85 -17.63 -8.63 -0.96
N MET A 86 -16.68 -9.42 -1.47
CA MET A 86 -15.26 -9.20 -1.24
C MET A 86 -14.78 -7.89 -1.87
N ALA A 87 -15.22 -7.55 -3.08
CA ALA A 87 -14.92 -6.26 -3.71
C ALA A 87 -15.47 -5.08 -2.91
N MET A 88 -16.73 -5.18 -2.44
CA MET A 88 -17.37 -4.15 -1.60
C MET A 88 -16.63 -3.93 -0.27
N LEU A 89 -16.11 -5.01 0.32
CA LEU A 89 -15.31 -4.95 1.55
C LEU A 89 -14.05 -4.10 1.34
N VAL A 90 -13.35 -4.30 0.23
CA VAL A 90 -12.13 -3.55 -0.09
C VAL A 90 -12.47 -2.10 -0.48
N HIS A 91 -13.57 -1.86 -1.20
CA HIS A 91 -14.08 -0.51 -1.50
C HIS A 91 -14.40 0.27 -0.21
N THR A 92 -15.05 -0.38 0.75
CA THR A 92 -15.35 0.23 2.06
C THR A 92 -14.07 0.56 2.83
N ALA A 93 -13.03 -0.27 2.70
CA ALA A 93 -11.72 0.03 3.28
C ALA A 93 -11.09 1.26 2.62
N ALA A 94 -11.18 1.39 1.29
CA ALA A 94 -10.70 2.56 0.54
C ALA A 94 -11.39 3.85 1.01
N ASP A 95 -12.71 3.83 1.21
CA ASP A 95 -13.49 4.98 1.70
C ASP A 95 -13.12 5.43 3.13
N SER A 96 -12.42 4.58 3.88
CA SER A 96 -12.11 4.81 5.29
C SER A 96 -10.67 5.26 5.57
N VAL A 97 -9.81 5.22 4.55
CA VAL A 97 -8.42 5.68 4.65
C VAL A 97 -8.29 7.13 4.19
N SER A 98 -7.18 7.76 4.58
CA SER A 98 -6.92 9.18 4.32
C SER A 98 -5.64 9.42 3.54
N THR A 99 -4.72 8.44 3.53
CA THR A 99 -3.51 8.43 2.72
C THR A 99 -3.84 8.12 1.26
N PRO A 100 -3.63 9.06 0.32
CA PRO A 100 -4.07 8.90 -1.08
C PRO A 100 -3.48 7.68 -1.79
N GLU A 101 -2.23 7.34 -1.52
CA GLU A 101 -1.60 6.17 -2.13
C GLU A 101 -2.23 4.85 -1.64
N ILE A 102 -2.64 4.80 -0.35
CA ILE A 102 -3.32 3.63 0.22
C ILE A 102 -4.74 3.52 -0.33
N GLU A 103 -5.46 4.65 -0.40
CA GLU A 103 -6.80 4.73 -1.00
C GLU A 103 -6.79 4.24 -2.45
N GLN A 104 -5.81 4.69 -3.24
CA GLN A 104 -5.67 4.30 -4.64
C GLN A 104 -5.47 2.79 -4.78
N HIS A 105 -4.53 2.20 -4.05
CA HIS A 105 -4.28 0.77 -4.19
C HIS A 105 -5.42 -0.10 -3.64
N LEU A 106 -6.15 0.35 -2.61
CA LEU A 106 -7.38 -0.31 -2.17
C LEU A 106 -8.47 -0.23 -3.25
N THR A 107 -8.62 0.92 -3.90
CA THR A 107 -9.56 1.10 -5.01
C THR A 107 -9.21 0.19 -6.19
N ASP A 108 -7.93 0.15 -6.59
CA ASP A 108 -7.45 -0.70 -7.68
C ASP A 108 -7.69 -2.19 -7.39
N TRP A 109 -7.50 -2.61 -6.13
CA TRP A 109 -7.82 -3.97 -5.69
C TRP A 109 -9.33 -4.23 -5.77
N ALA A 110 -10.16 -3.34 -5.21
CA ALA A 110 -11.62 -3.50 -5.22
C ALA A 110 -12.17 -3.57 -6.65
N ASP A 111 -11.73 -2.69 -7.54
CA ASP A 111 -12.13 -2.67 -8.95
C ASP A 111 -11.67 -3.93 -9.69
N ALA A 112 -10.49 -4.47 -9.37
CA ALA A 112 -10.03 -5.74 -9.92
C ALA A 112 -10.87 -6.92 -9.43
N ALA A 113 -11.27 -6.94 -8.16
CA ALA A 113 -12.17 -7.93 -7.61
C ALA A 113 -13.56 -7.89 -8.26
N ASP A 114 -14.10 -6.69 -8.51
CA ASP A 114 -15.38 -6.52 -9.23
C ASP A 114 -15.29 -7.04 -10.67
N ARG A 115 -14.17 -6.81 -11.36
CA ARG A 115 -13.95 -7.38 -12.70
C ARG A 115 -13.92 -8.90 -12.67
N LEU A 116 -13.28 -9.50 -11.67
CA LEU A 116 -13.28 -10.95 -11.47
C LEU A 116 -14.69 -11.48 -11.20
N ALA A 117 -15.48 -10.81 -10.35
CA ALA A 117 -16.89 -11.18 -10.14
C ALA A 117 -17.70 -11.12 -11.46
N MET A 118 -17.41 -10.16 -12.32
CA MET A 118 -18.08 -10.01 -13.61
C MET A 118 -17.64 -11.07 -14.64
N SER A 119 -16.38 -11.51 -14.65
CA SER A 119 -15.94 -12.61 -15.52
C SER A 119 -16.64 -13.92 -15.14
N GLU A 120 -16.77 -14.21 -13.84
CA GLU A 120 -17.52 -15.38 -13.36
C GLU A 120 -19.00 -15.36 -13.78
N ARG A 121 -19.62 -14.16 -13.86
CA ARG A 121 -20.99 -14.02 -14.41
C ARG A 121 -21.08 -14.39 -15.89
N VAL A 122 -20.08 -14.00 -16.67
CA VAL A 122 -20.02 -14.27 -18.12
C VAL A 122 -19.79 -15.76 -18.35
N ASP A 123 -18.87 -16.38 -17.62
CA ASP A 123 -18.58 -17.81 -17.72
C ASP A 123 -19.74 -18.67 -17.22
N ALA A 124 -20.43 -18.28 -16.14
CA ALA A 124 -21.67 -18.93 -15.72
C ALA A 124 -22.80 -18.88 -16.78
N SER A 125 -22.74 -17.89 -17.67
CA SER A 125 -23.69 -17.70 -18.77
C SER A 125 -23.20 -18.30 -20.10
N SER A 126 -21.95 -18.77 -20.16
CA SER A 126 -21.29 -19.31 -21.34
C SER A 126 -21.17 -20.83 -21.25
N PRO A 127 -21.42 -21.61 -22.31
CA PRO A 127 -21.26 -23.07 -22.27
C PRO A 127 -19.81 -23.54 -22.23
N GLU A 128 -18.82 -22.65 -22.42
CA GLU A 128 -17.41 -22.99 -22.54
C GLU A 128 -16.64 -22.50 -21.31
N PRO A 129 -15.92 -23.39 -20.60
CA PRO A 129 -15.02 -22.99 -19.52
C PRO A 129 -13.85 -22.18 -20.08
N PRO A 130 -13.19 -21.32 -19.26
CA PRO A 130 -12.00 -20.59 -19.69
C PRO A 130 -10.95 -21.56 -20.25
N GLU A 131 -10.47 -21.30 -21.47
CA GLU A 131 -9.70 -22.29 -22.24
C GLU A 131 -8.29 -22.50 -21.67
N THR A 132 -7.76 -21.58 -20.84
CA THR A 132 -6.37 -21.65 -20.34
C THR A 132 -6.16 -21.06 -18.94
N ILE A 133 -5.13 -21.58 -18.24
CA ILE A 133 -4.64 -21.08 -16.95
C ILE A 133 -4.09 -19.64 -17.07
N GLU A 134 -3.48 -19.31 -18.21
CA GLU A 134 -3.03 -17.94 -18.50
C GLU A 134 -4.16 -16.91 -18.45
N GLU A 135 -5.37 -17.23 -18.91
CA GLU A 135 -6.51 -16.33 -18.93
C GLU A 135 -7.05 -16.05 -17.51
N MET A 136 -7.10 -17.08 -16.65
CA MET A 136 -7.40 -16.92 -15.23
C MET A 136 -6.35 -16.09 -14.49
N LEU A 137 -5.06 -16.31 -14.77
CA LEU A 137 -3.96 -15.54 -14.18
C LEU A 137 -4.00 -14.07 -14.60
N GLU A 138 -4.41 -13.76 -15.83
CA GLU A 138 -4.51 -12.38 -16.31
C GLU A 138 -5.62 -11.59 -15.60
N ILE A 139 -6.71 -12.26 -15.20
CA ILE A 139 -7.82 -11.65 -14.44
C ILE A 139 -7.43 -11.41 -12.97
N ALA A 140 -6.67 -12.33 -12.37
CA ALA A 140 -6.25 -12.23 -10.96
C ALA A 140 -5.03 -11.33 -10.73
N ARG A 141 -4.13 -11.18 -11.73
CA ARG A 141 -2.89 -10.40 -11.59
C ARG A 141 -3.09 -8.97 -11.03
N PRO A 142 -4.09 -8.18 -11.46
CA PRO A 142 -4.27 -6.83 -10.94
C PRO A 142 -4.63 -6.79 -9.45
N ILE A 143 -5.26 -7.85 -8.92
CA ILE A 143 -5.51 -8.00 -7.48
C ILE A 143 -4.18 -8.18 -6.73
N ASP A 144 -3.32 -9.08 -7.23
CA ASP A 144 -2.02 -9.36 -6.61
C ASP A 144 -1.07 -8.16 -6.68
N GLU A 145 -1.08 -7.41 -7.79
CA GLU A 145 -0.29 -6.18 -7.95
C GLU A 145 -0.70 -5.10 -6.95
N ALA A 146 -2.00 -4.86 -6.79
CA ALA A 146 -2.52 -3.89 -5.84
C ALA A 146 -2.26 -4.31 -4.39
N ALA A 147 -2.50 -5.59 -4.06
CA ALA A 147 -2.18 -6.13 -2.74
C ALA A 147 -0.67 -6.09 -2.44
N GLY A 148 0.17 -6.32 -3.45
CA GLY A 148 1.63 -6.19 -3.35
C GLY A 148 2.07 -4.78 -3.01
N ALA A 149 1.53 -3.78 -3.73
CA ALA A 149 1.81 -2.37 -3.46
C ALA A 149 1.37 -1.95 -2.04
N LEU A 150 0.20 -2.42 -1.59
CA LEU A 150 -0.27 -2.21 -0.21
C LEU A 150 0.67 -2.85 0.81
N GLY A 151 1.21 -4.05 0.54
CA GLY A 151 2.19 -4.70 1.40
C GLY A 151 3.51 -3.94 1.53
N GLU A 152 3.94 -3.25 0.48
CA GLU A 152 5.11 -2.36 0.52
C GLU A 152 4.85 -1.11 1.38
N LEU A 153 3.62 -0.59 1.35
CA LEU A 153 3.22 0.58 2.13
C LEU A 153 2.87 0.25 3.59
N CYS A 154 2.36 -0.95 3.85
CA CYS A 154 1.81 -1.40 5.13
C CYS A 154 2.43 -2.75 5.56
N PRO A 155 3.56 -2.72 6.29
CA PRO A 155 4.41 -3.89 6.50
C PRO A 155 3.82 -5.03 7.35
N ASN A 156 2.71 -4.84 8.08
CA ASN A 156 2.03 -5.96 8.75
C ASN A 156 0.80 -6.49 8.00
N MET A 157 0.57 -6.02 6.76
CA MET A 157 -0.41 -6.64 5.89
C MET A 157 -0.08 -8.12 5.72
N PRO A 158 -1.03 -9.05 5.99
CA PRO A 158 -0.77 -10.46 5.79
C PRO A 158 -0.54 -10.71 4.29
N SER A 159 0.56 -11.37 3.96
CA SER A 159 0.82 -11.84 2.60
C SER A 159 -0.25 -12.84 2.20
N ALA A 160 -0.80 -12.73 1.00
CA ALA A 160 -1.52 -13.84 0.38
C ALA A 160 -0.55 -15.03 0.35
N GLN A 161 -0.82 -16.07 1.16
CA GLN A 161 -0.03 -17.29 1.08
C GLN A 161 -0.29 -17.91 -0.28
N GLN A 162 0.77 -18.02 -1.09
CA GLN A 162 0.80 -18.78 -2.34
C GLN A 162 0.68 -20.29 -2.07
#